data_AF-A0A832WH68-F1
#
_entry.id   AF-A0A832WH68-F1
#
_cell.length_a   1.000
_cell.length_b   1.000
_cell.length_c   1.000
_cell.angle_alpha   90.00
_cell.angle_beta   90.00
_cell.angle_gamma   90.00
#
_symmetry.space_group_name_H-M   'P 1'
#
loop_
_entity.id
_entity.type
_entity.pdbx_description
1 polymer ?
#
loop_
_entity_poly.entity_id
_entity_poly.type
_entity_poly.pdbx_seq_one_letter_code
_entity_poly.pdbx_strand_id
1 'polypeptide(L)' 'MERLPEDVVKRLKDMANRIEGVGARAIINYIIYEFEVGGPAKEVLQEAEEMARREMEELKALIEVVNELRNLIA' A
#
# COMPACT_ATOMS: atom_id res chain seq x y z
N MET A 1 -17.86 -4.57 -16.28
CA MET A 1 -17.01 -5.28 -15.32
C MET A 1 -17.87 -5.62 -14.12
N GLU A 2 -17.71 -6.83 -13.59
CA GLU A 2 -18.52 -7.36 -12.51
C GLU A 2 -17.87 -7.00 -11.17
N ARG A 3 -18.66 -6.64 -10.15
CA ARG A 3 -18.16 -6.34 -8.81
C ARG A 3 -17.51 -7.56 -8.18
N LEU A 4 -16.58 -7.34 -7.25
CA LEU A 4 -16.03 -8.45 -6.47
C LEU A 4 -17.10 -9.13 -5.60
N PRO A 5 -17.03 -10.47 -5.45
CA PRO A 5 -17.80 -11.20 -4.45
C PRO A 5 -17.54 -10.68 -3.03
N GLU A 6 -18.57 -10.69 -2.18
CA GLU A 6 -18.50 -10.15 -0.81
C GLU A 6 -17.45 -10.86 0.07
N ASP A 7 -17.25 -12.16 -0.11
CA ASP A 7 -16.26 -12.96 0.61
C ASP A 7 -14.83 -12.53 0.26
N VAL A 8 -14.58 -12.16 -1.00
CA VAL A 8 -13.28 -11.65 -1.46
C VAL A 8 -13.01 -10.28 -0.86
N VAL A 9 -13.99 -9.38 -0.88
CA VAL A 9 -13.88 -8.04 -0.26
C VAL A 9 -13.59 -8.15 1.24
N LYS A 10 -14.26 -9.06 1.94
CA LYS A 10 -14.03 -9.29 3.37
C LYS A 10 -12.59 -9.72 3.66
N ARG A 11 -12.05 -10.67 2.88
CA ARG A 11 -10.66 -11.13 3.04
C ARG A 11 -9.65 -10.01 2.81
N LEU A 12 -9.88 -9.15 1.82
CA LEU A 12 -9.02 -7.99 1.56
C LEU A 12 -9.02 -7.00 2.73
N LYS A 13 -10.20 -6.71 3.30
CA LYS A 13 -10.31 -5.85 4.49
C LYS A 13 -9.59 -6.42 5.70
N ASP A 14 -9.67 -7.73 5.93
CA ASP A 14 -8.92 -8.40 7.00
C ASP A 14 -7.39 -8.33 6.80
N MET A 15 -6.92 -8.42 5.55
CA MET A 15 -5.51 -8.22 5.21
C MET A 15 -5.07 -6.77 5.44
N ALA A 16 -5.90 -5.80 5.02
CA ALA A 16 -5.63 -4.37 5.21
C ALA A 16 -5.50 -3.98 6.68
N ASN A 17 -6.33 -4.56 7.55
CA ASN A 17 -6.31 -4.28 9.00
C ASN A 17 -5.01 -4.74 9.70
N ARG A 18 -4.22 -5.62 9.08
CA ARG A 18 -2.92 -6.07 9.62
C ARG A 18 -1.77 -5.14 9.23
N ILE A 19 -2.01 -4.17 8.35
CA ILE A 19 -1.00 -3.23 7.88
C ILE A 19 -0.97 -2.02 8.82
N GLU A 20 0.16 -1.82 9.50
CA GLU A 20 0.33 -0.70 10.45
C GLU A 20 0.74 0.61 9.77
N GLY A 21 1.55 0.54 8.71
CA GLY A 21 2.02 1.71 7.97
C GLY A 21 0.88 2.44 7.25
N VAL A 22 0.73 3.74 7.51
CA VAL A 22 -0.36 4.57 6.95
C VAL A 22 -0.34 4.56 5.41
N GLY A 23 0.83 4.67 4.78
CA GLY A 23 0.97 4.62 3.31
C GLY A 23 0.54 3.27 2.74
N ALA A 24 1.04 2.17 3.31
CA ALA A 24 0.66 0.82 2.89
C ALA A 24 -0.85 0.53 3.09
N ARG A 25 -1.45 1.07 4.17
CA ARG A 25 -2.90 0.97 4.41
C ARG A 25 -3.71 1.79 3.40
N ALA A 26 -3.23 2.96 3.00
CA ALA A 26 -3.89 3.77 1.98
C ALA A 26 -3.91 3.05 0.62
N ILE A 27 -2.79 2.43 0.22
CA ILE A 27 -2.68 1.68 -1.03
C ILE A 27 -3.67 0.51 -1.09
N ILE A 28 -3.77 -0.30 -0.03
CA ILE A 28 -4.71 -1.43 -0.03
C ILE A 28 -6.17 -0.95 -0.02
N ASN A 29 -6.48 0.16 0.65
CA ASN A 29 -7.82 0.75 0.63
C ASN A 29 -8.19 1.28 -0.75
N TYR A 30 -7.24 1.87 -1.48
CA TYR A 30 -7.42 2.26 -2.89
C TYR A 30 -7.81 1.06 -3.76
N ILE A 31 -7.06 -0.05 -3.66
CA ILE A 31 -7.36 -1.29 -4.39
C ILE A 31 -8.78 -1.78 -4.07
N ILE A 32 -9.13 -1.84 -2.79
CA ILE A 32 -10.46 -2.30 -2.34
C ILE A 32 -11.56 -1.43 -2.95
N TYR A 33 -11.42 -0.11 -2.86
CA TYR A 33 -12.41 0.84 -3.38
C TYR A 33 -12.63 0.66 -4.88
N GLU A 34 -11.55 0.65 -5.67
CA GLU A 34 -11.62 0.51 -7.13
C GLU A 34 -12.29 -0.81 -7.51
N PHE A 35 -11.97 -1.89 -6.80
CA PHE A 35 -12.59 -3.19 -7.06
C PHE A 35 -14.07 -3.25 -6.65
N GLU A 36 -14.48 -2.55 -5.58
CA GLU A 36 -15.89 -2.45 -5.16
C GLU A 36 -16.75 -1.66 -6.17
N VAL A 37 -16.16 -0.66 -6.86
CA VAL A 37 -16.86 0.13 -7.88
C VAL A 37 -16.75 -0.46 -9.30
N GLY A 38 -16.00 -1.54 -9.49
CA GLY A 38 -15.86 -2.24 -10.77
C GLY A 38 -14.78 -1.64 -11.70
N GLY A 39 -13.74 -1.05 -11.12
CA GLY A 39 -12.59 -0.49 -11.81
C GLY A 39 -11.73 -1.53 -12.54
N PRO A 40 -10.84 -1.08 -13.44
CA PRO A 40 -10.03 -1.94 -14.29
C PRO A 40 -8.91 -2.62 -13.49
N ALA A 41 -9.09 -3.92 -13.22
CA ALA A 41 -8.32 -4.60 -12.18
C ALA A 41 -6.80 -4.63 -12.42
N LYS A 42 -6.33 -4.71 -13.67
CA LYS A 42 -4.89 -4.80 -13.96
C LYS A 42 -4.19 -3.46 -13.73
N GLU A 43 -4.82 -2.39 -14.21
CA GLU A 43 -4.34 -1.02 -14.14
C GLU A 43 -4.27 -0.54 -12.69
N VAL A 44 -5.32 -0.81 -11.90
CA VAL A 44 -5.37 -0.51 -10.46
C VAL A 44 -4.24 -1.20 -9.71
N LEU A 45 -3.99 -2.47 -9.98
CA LEU A 45 -2.90 -3.22 -9.34
C LEU A 45 -1.52 -2.70 -9.75
N GLN A 46 -1.35 -2.35 -11.02
CA GLN A 46 -0.10 -1.76 -11.50
C GLN A 46 0.18 -0.41 -10.83
N GLU A 47 -0.82 0.47 -10.75
CA GLU A 47 -0.68 1.76 -10.08
C GLU A 47 -0.38 1.59 -8.59
N ALA A 48 -1.09 0.68 -7.91
CA ALA A 48 -0.83 0.38 -6.51
C ALA A 48 0.60 -0.16 -6.27
N GLU A 49 1.14 -0.96 -7.19
CA GLU A 49 2.53 -1.40 -7.14
C GLU A 49 3.50 -0.23 -7.28
N GLU A 50 3.26 0.69 -8.21
CA GLU A 50 4.08 1.90 -8.37
C GLU A 50 4.03 2.82 -7.15
N MET A 51 2.85 2.96 -6.52
CA MET A 51 2.68 3.66 -5.24
C MET A 51 3.53 3.01 -4.14
N ALA A 52 3.45 1.69 -3.98
CA ALA A 52 4.22 0.96 -2.98
C ALA A 52 5.73 1.10 -3.20
N ARG A 53 6.19 1.08 -4.45
CA ARG A 53 7.61 1.28 -4.79
C ARG A 53 8.10 2.67 -4.36
N ARG A 54 7.31 3.73 -4.57
CA ARG A 54 7.66 5.09 -4.12
C ARG A 54 7.78 5.18 -2.60
N GLU A 55 6.80 4.66 -1.87
CA GLU A 55 6.82 4.60 -0.40
C GLU A 55 8.07 3.85 0.12
N MET A 56 8.47 2.77 -0.54
CA MET A 56 9.70 2.05 -0.18
C MET A 56 10.96 2.90 -0.36
N GLU A 57 11.05 3.70 -1.42
CA GLU A 57 12.20 4.60 -1.62
C GLU A 57 12.25 5.70 -0.54
N GLU A 58 11.11 6.27 -0.15
CA GLU A 58 11.05 7.24 0.95
C GLU A 58 11.49 6.63 2.29
N LEU A 59 11.06 5.40 2.58
CA LEU A 59 11.49 4.67 3.77
C LEU A 59 12.99 4.35 3.75
N LYS A 60 13.58 4.05 2.59
CA LYS A 60 15.03 3.89 2.46
C LYS A 60 15.77 5.20 2.74
N ALA A 61 15.31 6.31 2.19
CA ALA A 61 15.89 7.63 2.45
C ALA A 61 15.83 7.99 3.95
N LEU A 62 14.72 7.67 4.63
CA LEU A 62 14.62 7.83 6.08
C LEU A 62 15.67 7.01 6.83
N ILE A 63 15.90 5.76 6.44
CA ILE A 63 16.93 4.91 7.05
C ILE A 63 18.33 5.50 6.85
N GLU A 64 18.62 6.04 5.66
CA GLU A 64 19.89 6.74 5.39
C GLU A 64 20.08 7.93 6.35
N VAL A 65 19.05 8.77 6.53
CA VAL A 65 19.08 9.88 7.51
C VAL A 65 19.31 9.38 8.93
N VAL A 66 18.63 8.31 9.36
CA VAL A 66 18.81 7.73 10.70
C VAL A 66 20.24 7.22 10.89
N ASN A 67 20.83 6.60 9.87
CA ASN A 67 22.22 6.12 9.93
C ASN A 67 23.21 7.28 10.00
N GLU A 68 22.99 8.35 9.24
CA GLU A 68 23.82 9.55 9.32
C GLU A 68 23.78 10.18 10.72
N LEU A 69 22.58 10.32 11.31
CA LEU A 69 22.42 10.82 12.67
C LEU A 69 23.13 9.95 13.71
N ARG A 70 23.13 8.63 13.54
CA ARG A 70 23.90 7.72 14.43
C ARG A 70 25.40 7.96 14.35
N ASN A 71 25.93 8.19 13.15
CA ASN A 71 27.36 8.46 12.96
C ASN A 71 27.81 9.80 13.57
N LEU A 72 26.91 10.79 13.63
CA LEU A 72 27.22 12.11 14.20
C LEU A 72 27.22 12.14 15.73
N ILE A 73 26.51 11.21 16.37
CA ILE A 73 26.40 11.13 17.85
C ILE A 73 27.44 10.16 18.44
N ALA A 74 27.95 9.23 17.63
CA ALA A 74 29.01 8.28 17.99
C ALA A 74 30.38 8.96 18.06
#